data_AF-A0A9X8YNP6-F1
#
_entry.id   AF-A0A9X8YNP6-F1
#
_cell.length_a   1.000
_cell.length_b   1.000
_cell.length_c   1.000
_cell.angle_alpha   90.00
_cell.angle_beta   90.00
_cell.angle_gamma   90.00
#
_symmetry.space_group_name_H-M   'P 1'
#
loop_
_entity.id
_entity.type
_entity.pdbx_description
1 polymer ?
#
loop_
_entity_poly.entity_id
_entity_poly.type
_entity_poly.pdbx_seq_one_letter_code
_entity_poly.pdbx_strand_id
1 'polypeptide(L)'
;PCDGEVLEGGASVDESAITGESAPVIRESGGDFSSVTGGTRVLSDWLVVQCSVNPGETFLDRMIAMVEGAKRRKTPNEIALTILLVALTIVFVLATATLFPFSQYSVEAAGSGSVVTITVLVAL
;
A
#
# COMPACT_ATOMS: atom_id res chain seq x y z
N PRO A 1 17.34 -6.38 -18.94
CA PRO A 1 17.58 -7.82 -19.24
C PRO A 1 16.29 -8.62 -18.94
N CYS A 2 15.69 -9.18 -19.99
CA CYS A 2 14.38 -9.85 -20.04
C CYS A 2 14.40 -11.28 -19.45
N ASP A 3 13.23 -11.86 -19.20
CA ASP A 3 13.10 -13.31 -19.04
C ASP A 3 13.22 -14.00 -20.41
N GLY A 4 13.71 -15.24 -20.43
CA GLY A 4 13.98 -15.93 -21.67
C GLY A 4 14.40 -17.39 -21.53
N GLU A 5 14.74 -17.99 -22.66
CA GLU A 5 15.30 -19.35 -22.75
C GLU A 5 16.71 -19.32 -23.34
N VAL A 6 17.60 -20.13 -22.79
CA VAL A 6 18.98 -20.29 -23.25
C VAL A 6 19.00 -21.06 -24.57
N LEU A 7 19.49 -20.39 -25.62
CA LEU A 7 19.72 -20.98 -26.94
C LEU A 7 21.08 -21.68 -27.03
N GLU A 8 22.13 -21.06 -26.47
CA GLU A 8 23.50 -21.59 -26.51
C GLU A 8 24.26 -21.25 -25.22
N GLY A 9 25.14 -22.16 -24.83
CA GLY A 9 26.01 -22.02 -23.66
C GLY A 9 25.50 -22.72 -22.41
N GLY A 10 26.33 -22.69 -21.37
CA GLY A 10 26.04 -23.25 -20.06
C GLY A 10 26.75 -22.42 -18.99
N ALA A 11 26.04 -22.01 -17.96
CA ALA A 11 26.55 -21.11 -16.94
C ALA A 11 25.87 -21.32 -15.59
N SER A 12 26.59 -21.04 -14.51
CA SER A 12 26.01 -20.91 -13.18
C SER A 12 25.38 -19.53 -13.01
N VAL A 13 24.11 -19.49 -12.62
CA VAL A 13 23.29 -18.28 -12.44
C VAL A 13 22.85 -18.18 -10.98
N ASP A 14 23.01 -16.99 -10.42
CA ASP A 14 22.50 -16.61 -9.11
C ASP A 14 21.07 -16.09 -9.24
N GLU A 15 20.12 -16.89 -8.74
CA GLU A 15 18.69 -16.57 -8.69
C GLU A 15 18.21 -16.17 -7.29
N SER A 16 19.13 -15.93 -6.35
CA SER A 16 18.82 -15.63 -4.94
C SER A 16 17.90 -14.43 -4.76
N ALA A 17 18.00 -13.43 -5.65
CA ALA A 17 17.15 -12.24 -5.64
C ALA A 17 15.66 -12.55 -5.88
N ILE A 18 15.34 -13.70 -6.49
CA ILE A 18 13.99 -14.07 -6.89
C ILE A 18 13.50 -15.29 -6.11
N THR A 19 14.30 -16.34 -6.04
CA THR A 19 13.92 -17.62 -5.40
C THR A 19 14.21 -17.61 -3.90
N GLY A 20 15.12 -16.76 -3.43
CA GLY A 20 15.63 -16.76 -2.06
C GLY A 20 16.65 -17.87 -1.77
N GLU A 21 16.94 -18.74 -2.75
CA GLU A 21 17.93 -19.81 -2.61
C GLU A 21 19.34 -19.26 -2.84
N SER A 22 20.25 -19.53 -1.90
CA SER A 22 21.62 -19.00 -1.94
C SER A 22 22.58 -19.82 -2.82
N ALA A 23 22.18 -21.03 -3.22
CA ALA A 23 22.98 -21.89 -4.08
C ALA A 23 22.75 -21.52 -5.54
N PRO A 24 23.81 -21.27 -6.33
CA PRO A 24 23.64 -20.91 -7.72
C PRO A 24 23.22 -22.13 -8.56
N VAL A 25 22.37 -21.89 -9.55
CA VAL A 25 21.76 -22.94 -10.38
C VAL A 25 22.42 -22.95 -11.75
N ILE A 26 22.68 -24.14 -12.30
CA ILE A 26 23.26 -24.27 -13.64
C ILE A 26 22.14 -24.17 -14.68
N ARG A 27 22.34 -23.30 -15.66
CA ARG A 27 21.44 -23.07 -16.79
C ARG A 27 22.18 -23.44 -18.07
N GLU A 28 21.57 -24.26 -18.92
CA GLU A 28 22.19 -24.75 -20.16
C GLU A 28 21.17 -24.89 -21.30
N SER A 29 21.66 -24.80 -22.53
CA SER A 29 20.84 -24.97 -23.73
C SER A 29 20.33 -26.40 -23.91
N GLY A 30 19.07 -26.56 -24.30
CA GLY A 30 18.52 -27.84 -24.80
C GLY A 30 18.06 -28.85 -23.74
N GLY A 31 18.07 -28.48 -22.45
CA GLY A 31 17.53 -29.28 -21.35
C GLY A 31 16.35 -28.63 -20.64
N ASP A 32 15.88 -29.25 -19.56
CA ASP A 32 14.77 -28.75 -18.72
C ASP A 32 15.15 -27.48 -17.92
N PHE A 33 16.45 -27.14 -17.87
CA PHE A 33 16.99 -25.98 -17.15
C PHE A 33 17.36 -24.81 -18.07
N SER A 34 16.76 -24.71 -19.25
CA SER A 34 17.02 -23.64 -20.22
C SER A 34 16.35 -22.30 -19.88
N SER A 35 15.35 -22.28 -19.00
CA SER A 35 14.66 -21.03 -18.63
C SER A 35 15.52 -20.15 -17.71
N VAL A 36 15.57 -18.85 -18.00
CA VAL A 36 16.28 -17.85 -17.20
C VAL A 36 15.39 -16.64 -16.93
N THR A 37 15.45 -16.13 -15.71
CA THR A 37 14.68 -14.96 -15.29
C THR A 37 15.55 -13.71 -15.37
N GLY A 38 14.98 -12.64 -15.92
CA GLY A 38 15.59 -11.33 -15.96
C GLY A 38 15.86 -10.79 -14.55
N GLY A 39 17.02 -10.14 -14.39
CA GLY A 39 17.46 -9.60 -13.09
C GLY A 39 18.25 -10.58 -12.22
N THR A 40 18.49 -11.80 -12.71
CA THR A 40 19.45 -12.75 -12.12
C THR A 40 20.87 -12.49 -12.61
N ARG A 41 21.89 -13.01 -11.91
CA ARG A 41 23.30 -12.74 -12.22
C ARG A 41 24.01 -13.99 -12.72
N VAL A 42 24.63 -13.91 -13.89
CA VAL A 42 25.54 -14.94 -14.39
C VAL A 42 26.86 -14.88 -13.60
N LEU A 43 27.26 -15.99 -12.97
CA LEU A 43 28.46 -16.10 -12.16
C LEU A 43 29.65 -16.69 -12.92
N SER A 44 29.41 -17.50 -13.95
CA SER A 44 30.43 -18.21 -14.73
C SER A 44 30.04 -18.30 -16.21
N ASP A 45 31.03 -18.41 -17.09
CA ASP A 45 30.85 -18.59 -18.54
C ASP A 45 29.93 -17.56 -19.20
N TRP A 46 29.20 -17.95 -20.25
CA TRP A 46 28.31 -17.09 -21.03
C TRP A 46 27.06 -17.84 -21.46
N LEU A 47 25.98 -17.09 -21.67
CA LEU A 47 24.69 -17.59 -22.16
C LEU A 47 24.20 -16.71 -23.31
N VAL A 48 23.72 -17.33 -24.39
CA VAL A 48 22.90 -16.66 -25.41
C VAL A 48 21.45 -16.99 -25.12
N VAL A 49 20.65 -15.95 -24.82
CA VAL A 49 19.28 -16.09 -24.35
C VAL A 49 18.32 -15.45 -25.34
N GLN A 50 17.26 -16.17 -25.71
CA GLN A 50 16.12 -15.62 -26.43
C GLN A 50 15.12 -15.01 -25.45
N CYS A 51 14.86 -13.70 -25.56
CA CYS A 51 13.80 -13.07 -24.78
C CYS A 51 12.44 -13.70 -25.13
N SER A 52 11.75 -14.25 -24.13
CA SER A 52 10.40 -14.82 -24.29
C SER A 52 9.30 -13.83 -23.91
N VAL A 53 9.64 -12.77 -23.17
CA VAL A 53 8.70 -11.77 -22.68
C VAL A 53 9.04 -10.37 -23.21
N ASN A 54 8.01 -9.56 -23.41
CA ASN A 54 8.17 -8.16 -23.78
C ASN A 54 8.69 -7.33 -22.58
N PRO A 55 9.36 -6.21 -22.83
CA PRO A 55 9.70 -5.25 -21.77
C PRO A 55 8.43 -4.80 -21.02
N GLY A 56 8.46 -4.83 -19.68
CA GLY A 56 7.30 -4.50 -18.83
C GLY A 56 6.42 -5.71 -18.46
N GLU A 57 6.68 -6.89 -19.03
CA GLU A 57 5.95 -8.12 -18.71
C GLU A 57 6.81 -9.17 -18.02
N THR A 58 8.03 -8.80 -17.61
CA THR A 58 8.97 -9.69 -16.92
C THR A 58 8.42 -10.12 -15.56
N PHE A 59 8.96 -11.21 -15.02
CA PHE A 59 8.60 -11.71 -13.70
C PHE A 59 8.80 -10.64 -12.61
N LEU A 60 9.91 -9.89 -12.67
CA LEU A 60 10.15 -8.76 -11.78
C LEU A 60 9.09 -7.67 -11.93
N ASP A 61 8.73 -7.29 -13.17
CA ASP A 61 7.71 -6.27 -13.42
C ASP A 61 6.35 -6.70 -12.87
N ARG A 62 5.99 -7.98 -13.03
CA ARG A 62 4.76 -8.55 -12.44
C ARG A 62 4.78 -8.54 -10.92
N MET A 63 5.92 -8.84 -10.30
CA MET A 63 6.07 -8.73 -8.85
C MET A 63 5.95 -7.29 -8.36
N ILE A 64 6.57 -6.33 -9.04
CA ILE A 64 6.44 -4.91 -8.73
C ILE A 64 4.96 -4.51 -8.82
N ALA A 65 4.27 -4.86 -9.91
CA ALA A 65 2.85 -4.58 -10.07
C ALA A 65 1.98 -5.20 -8.97
N MET A 66 2.30 -6.43 -8.52
CA MET A 66 1.61 -7.06 -7.38
C MET A 66 1.85 -6.31 -6.07
N VAL A 67 3.09 -5.89 -5.79
CA VAL A 67 3.45 -5.16 -4.57
C VAL A 67 2.84 -3.75 -4.57
N GLU A 68 2.91 -3.04 -5.69
CA GLU A 68 2.27 -1.73 -5.86
C GLU A 68 0.74 -1.83 -5.79
N GLY A 69 0.18 -2.90 -6.34
CA GLY A 69 -1.25 -3.23 -6.27
C GLY A 69 -1.71 -3.64 -4.86
N ALA A 70 -0.80 -4.08 -3.99
CA ALA A 70 -1.07 -4.44 -2.61
C ALA A 70 -1.24 -3.21 -1.70
N LYS A 71 -2.09 -2.27 -2.10
CA LYS A 71 -2.45 -1.13 -1.26
C LYS A 71 -3.25 -1.62 -0.05
N ARG A 72 -2.84 -1.19 1.15
CA ARG A 72 -3.58 -1.44 2.40
C ARG A 72 -5.00 -0.88 2.25
N ARG A 73 -5.99 -1.77 2.17
CA ARG A 73 -7.40 -1.39 2.33
C ARG A 73 -7.66 -1.16 3.81
N LYS A 74 -8.39 -0.08 4.12
CA LYS A 74 -8.92 0.13 5.47
C LYS A 74 -9.76 -1.09 5.86
N THR A 75 -9.56 -1.59 7.07
CA THR A 75 -10.36 -2.72 7.55
C THR A 75 -11.80 -2.25 7.80
N PRO A 76 -12.80 -3.16 7.76
CA PRO A 76 -14.19 -2.79 8.04
C PRO A 76 -14.36 -2.07 9.38
N ASN A 77 -13.57 -2.46 10.38
CA ASN A 77 -13.58 -1.83 11.70
C ASN A 77 -13.04 -0.38 11.66
N GLU A 78 -12.00 -0.11 10.87
CA GLU A 78 -11.45 1.25 10.72
C GLU A 78 -12.48 2.19 10.05
N ILE A 79 -13.24 1.67 9.08
CA ILE A 79 -14.30 2.43 8.41
C ILE A 79 -15.43 2.72 9.41
N ALA A 80 -15.87 1.72 10.17
CA ALA A 80 -16.92 1.89 11.18
C ALA A 80 -16.54 2.91 12.24
N LEU A 81 -15.30 2.84 12.76
CA LEU A 81 -14.79 3.80 13.74
C LEU A 81 -14.74 5.23 13.16
N THR A 82 -14.34 5.37 11.90
CA THR A 82 -14.32 6.68 11.22
C THR A 82 -15.72 7.28 11.15
N ILE A 83 -16.72 6.48 10.77
CA ILE A 83 -18.12 6.92 10.70
C ILE A 83 -18.64 7.31 12.08
N LEU A 84 -18.35 6.51 13.11
CA LEU A 84 -18.74 6.79 14.49
C LEU A 84 -18.16 8.12 14.98
N LEU A 85 -16.87 8.35 14.76
CA LEU A 85 -16.20 9.59 15.16
C LEU A 85 -16.79 10.80 14.44
N VAL A 86 -17.00 10.70 13.12
CA VAL A 86 -17.62 11.78 12.34
C VAL A 86 -19.04 12.09 12.84
N ALA A 87 -19.85 11.06 13.10
CA ALA A 87 -21.20 11.25 13.63
C ALA A 87 -21.19 11.96 15.00
N LEU A 88 -20.32 11.53 15.92
CA LEU A 88 -20.18 12.15 17.23
C LEU A 88 -19.70 13.61 17.13
N THR A 89 -18.74 13.90 16.25
CA THR A 89 -18.27 15.26 16.00
C THR A 89 -19.39 16.17 15.49
N ILE A 90 -20.22 15.69 14.54
CA ILE A 90 -21.35 16.47 14.02
C ILE A 90 -22.36 16.77 15.14
N VAL A 91 -22.72 15.78 15.94
CA VAL A 91 -23.65 15.98 17.07
C VAL A 91 -23.09 16.99 18.07
N PHE A 92 -21.81 16.89 18.39
CA PHE A 92 -21.13 17.80 19.31
C PHE A 92 -21.07 19.25 18.79
N VAL A 93 -20.78 19.43 17.49
CA VAL A 93 -20.80 20.75 16.84
C VAL A 93 -22.21 21.35 16.86
N LEU A 94 -23.26 20.56 16.59
CA LEU A 94 -24.63 21.05 16.67
C LEU A 94 -25.04 21.42 18.10
N ALA A 95 -24.63 20.63 19.10
CA ALA A 95 -24.91 20.93 20.51
C ALA A 95 -24.24 22.24 20.95
N THR A 96 -22.96 22.43 20.65
CA THR A 96 -22.22 23.66 20.99
C THR A 96 -22.75 24.88 20.24
N ALA A 97 -23.09 24.74 18.96
CA ALA A 97 -23.67 25.81 18.15
C ALA A 97 -25.06 26.23 18.62
N THR A 98 -25.88 25.31 19.14
CA THR A 98 -27.24 25.61 19.63
C THR A 98 -27.25 26.08 21.09
N LEU A 99 -26.29 25.65 21.91
CA LEU A 99 -26.16 26.10 23.30
C LEU A 99 -25.97 27.61 23.43
N PHE A 100 -25.21 28.24 22.52
CA PHE A 100 -24.97 29.68 22.55
C PHE A 100 -26.26 30.51 22.42
N PRO A 101 -27.06 30.42 21.34
CA PRO A 101 -28.28 31.20 21.20
C PRO A 101 -29.35 30.84 22.24
N PHE A 102 -29.47 29.57 22.63
CA PHE A 102 -30.41 29.20 23.70
C PHE A 102 -30.04 29.81 25.05
N SER A 103 -28.74 29.90 25.37
CA SER A 103 -28.30 30.56 26.60
C SER A 103 -28.59 32.06 26.61
N GLN A 104 -28.46 32.74 25.45
CA GLN A 104 -28.84 34.15 25.31
C GLN A 104 -30.34 34.34 25.52
N TYR A 105 -31.16 33.56 24.82
CA TYR A 105 -32.62 33.63 24.93
C TYR A 105 -33.10 33.34 26.36
N SER A 106 -32.52 32.33 27.02
CA SER A 106 -32.91 31.97 28.39
C SER A 106 -32.60 33.06 29.41
N VAL A 107 -31.47 33.76 29.28
CA VAL A 107 -31.10 34.84 30.20
C VAL A 107 -31.99 36.07 29.97
N GLU A 108 -32.30 36.38 28.72
CA GLU A 108 -33.21 37.48 28.36
C GLU A 108 -34.64 37.22 28.84
N ALA A 109 -35.15 35.99 28.68
CA ALA A 109 -36.48 35.61 29.12
C ALA A 109 -36.63 35.48 30.65
N ALA A 110 -35.59 35.01 31.35
CA ALA A 110 -35.60 34.82 32.81
C ALA A 110 -35.23 36.10 33.60
N GLY A 111 -34.65 37.10 32.94
CA GLY A 111 -34.22 38.37 33.57
C GLY A 111 -33.09 38.22 34.60
N SER A 112 -32.50 37.02 34.73
CA SER A 112 -31.42 36.71 35.66
C SER A 112 -30.58 35.53 35.14
N GLY A 113 -29.29 35.49 35.50
CA GLY A 113 -28.33 34.49 35.03
C GLY A 113 -27.24 35.06 34.12
N SER A 114 -26.28 34.21 33.73
CA SER A 114 -25.18 34.57 32.83
C SER A 114 -25.21 33.72 31.57
N VAL A 115 -25.01 34.35 30.41
CA VAL A 115 -24.88 33.66 29.11
C VAL A 115 -23.67 32.71 29.15
N VAL A 116 -23.78 31.53 28.54
CA VAL A 116 -22.65 30.61 28.42
C VAL A 116 -21.58 31.28 27.56
N THR A 117 -20.39 31.48 28.15
CA THR A 117 -19.32 32.20 27.46
C THR A 117 -18.66 31.33 26.39
N ILE A 118 -18.08 31.97 25.38
CA ILE A 118 -17.34 31.29 24.30
C ILE A 118 -16.19 30.44 24.88
N THR A 119 -15.55 30.88 25.97
CA THR A 119 -14.50 30.11 26.64
C THR A 119 -15.01 28.78 27.21
N VAL A 120 -16.25 28.73 27.69
CA VAL A 120 -16.86 27.49 28.19
C VAL A 120 -17.24 26.57 27.04
N LEU A 121 -17.75 27.12 25.92
CA LEU A 121 -18.08 26.34 24.73
C LEU A 121 -16.86 25.74 24.04
N VAL A 122 -15.72 26.43 24.06
CA VAL A 122 -14.45 25.94 23.50
C VAL A 122 -13.80 24.89 24.40
N ALA A 123 -14.10 24.88 25.71
CA ALA A 123 -13.55 23.94 26.68
C ALA A 123 -14.37 22.63 26.82
N LEU A 124 -15.42 22.46 26.02
CA LEU A 124 -16.36 21.34 26.04
C LEU A 124 -15.84 20.11 25.29
#